data_AF-A0A368BP96-F1
#
_entry.id   AF-A0A368BP96-F1
#
_cell.length_a   1.000
_cell.length_b   1.000
_cell.length_c   1.000
_cell.angle_alpha   90.00
_cell.angle_beta   90.00
_cell.angle_gamma   90.00
#
_symmetry.space_group_name_H-M   'P 1'
#
loop_
_entity.id
_entity.type
_entity.pdbx_description
1 polymer ?
#
loop_
_entity_poly.entity_id
_entity_poly.type
_entity_poly.pdbx_seq_one_letter_code
_entity_poly.pdbx_strand_id
1 'polypeptide(L)' 'MNFIIAGVLAPLAYFLLRLFFKSLVMSFLDKAKAQSGVKEMVSCCSCGVFIDKNDAIKKSDQYYCEKKECLSNV' A
#
# COMPACT_ATOMS: atom_id res chain seq x y z
N MET A 1 23.35 -2.13 -41.42
CA MET A 1 22.27 -2.29 -40.41
C MET A 1 22.86 -1.88 -39.07
N ASN A 2 22.39 -0.77 -38.48
CA ASN A 2 23.12 -0.05 -37.42
C ASN A 2 23.22 -0.85 -36.11
N PHE A 3 24.40 -1.42 -35.85
CA PHE A 3 24.74 -2.19 -34.64
C PHE A 3 24.49 -1.42 -33.33
N ILE A 4 24.62 -0.08 -33.36
CA ILE A 4 24.35 0.83 -32.23
C ILE A 4 22.87 0.79 -31.81
N ILE A 5 21.95 0.66 -32.78
CA ILE A 5 20.52 0.66 -32.50
C ILE A 5 20.10 -0.64 -31.81
N ALA A 6 20.58 -1.78 -32.32
CA ALA A 6 20.27 -3.09 -31.76
C ALA A 6 21.03 -3.39 -30.46
N GLY A 7 22.26 -2.90 -30.31
CA GLY A 7 23.11 -3.20 -29.16
C GLY A 7 22.90 -2.28 -27.95
N VAL A 8 22.49 -1.02 -28.17
CA VAL A 8 22.44 -0.01 -27.10
C VAL A 8 21.05 0.58 -26.95
N LEU A 9 20.46 1.10 -28.04
CA LEU A 9 19.16 1.77 -27.98
C LEU A 9 18.01 0.82 -27.63
N ALA A 10 17.99 -0.38 -28.21
CA ALA A 10 16.95 -1.38 -27.94
C ALA A 10 16.87 -1.81 -26.46
N PRO A 11 17.97 -2.23 -25.78
CA PRO A 11 17.91 -2.58 -24.37
C PRO A 11 17.60 -1.37 -23.47
N LEU A 12 18.10 -0.16 -23.80
CA LEU A 12 17.78 1.05 -23.05
C LEU A 12 16.29 1.39 -23.13
N ALA A 13 15.73 1.40 -24.33
CA ALA A 13 14.32 1.69 -24.56
C ALA A 13 13.42 0.65 -23.87
N TYR A 14 13.78 -0.64 -23.96
CA TYR A 14 13.06 -1.70 -23.26
C TYR A 14 13.08 -1.50 -21.74
N PHE A 15 14.23 -1.14 -21.17
CA PHE A 15 14.36 -0.91 -19.73
C PHE A 15 13.51 0.27 -19.25
N LEU A 16 13.53 1.39 -19.99
CA LEU A 16 12.71 2.57 -19.69
C LEU A 16 11.21 2.25 -19.80
N LEU A 17 10.79 1.59 -20.87
CA LEU A 17 9.40 1.17 -21.03
C LEU A 17 8.97 0.24 -19.89
N ARG A 18 9.79 -0.74 -19.52
CA ARG A 18 9.50 -1.67 -18.42
C ARG A 18 9.28 -0.93 -17.10
N LEU A 19 10.12 0.06 -16.77
CA LEU A 19 9.96 0.85 -15.56
C LEU A 19 8.70 1.72 -15.60
N PHE A 20 8.42 2.33 -16.75
CA PHE A 20 7.26 3.20 -16.95
C PHE A 20 5.94 2.42 -16.79
N PHE A 21 5.80 1.28 -17.48
CA PHE A 21 4.62 0.42 -17.34
C PHE A 21 4.47 -0.11 -15.91
N LYS A 22 5.57 -0.49 -15.25
CA LYS A 22 5.53 -0.95 -13.85
C LYS A 22 4.99 0.15 -12.91
N SER A 23 5.46 1.38 -13.07
CA SER A 23 5.00 2.53 -12.27
C SER A 23 3.54 2.88 -12.54
N LEU A 24 3.12 2.83 -13.81
CA LEU A 24 1.73 3.04 -14.20
C LEU A 24 0.82 2.00 -13.55
N VAL A 25 1.13 0.71 -13.70
CA VAL A 25 0.30 -0.37 -13.13
C VAL A 25 0.20 -0.25 -11.61
N MET A 26 1.31 0.02 -10.90
CA MET A 26 1.24 0.25 -9.45
C MET A 26 0.37 1.46 -9.10
N SER A 27 0.51 2.56 -9.82
CA SER A 27 -0.30 3.77 -9.57
C SER A 27 -1.78 3.53 -9.84
N PHE A 28 -2.12 2.73 -10.86
CA PHE A 28 -3.50 2.31 -11.14
C PHE A 28 -4.03 1.36 -10.08
N LEU A 29 -3.22 0.41 -9.61
CA LEU A 29 -3.59 -0.50 -8.52
C LEU A 29 -3.79 0.25 -7.19
N ASP A 30 -2.94 1.22 -6.87
CA ASP A 30 -3.09 2.04 -5.66
C ASP A 30 -4.35 2.90 -5.73
N LYS A 31 -4.63 3.51 -6.89
CA LYS A 31 -5.89 4.25 -7.11
C LYS A 31 -7.11 3.33 -7.04
N ALA A 32 -7.03 2.14 -7.65
CA ALA A 32 -8.11 1.15 -7.58
C ALA A 32 -8.29 0.63 -6.14
N LYS A 33 -7.22 0.40 -5.39
CA LYS A 33 -7.27 0.02 -3.97
C LYS A 33 -7.94 1.14 -3.15
N ALA A 34 -7.55 2.39 -3.37
CA ALA A 34 -8.16 3.55 -2.72
C ALA A 34 -9.66 3.70 -3.07
N GLN A 35 -10.04 3.46 -4.34
CA GLN A 35 -11.43 3.58 -4.80
C GLN A 35 -12.29 2.36 -4.42
N SER A 36 -11.67 1.18 -4.27
CA SER A 36 -12.37 -0.08 -3.92
C SER A 36 -12.97 -0.09 -2.51
N GLY A 37 -12.71 0.95 -1.70
CA GLY A 37 -13.23 1.03 -0.35
C GLY A 37 -12.72 -0.08 0.58
N VAL A 38 -11.66 -0.80 0.16
CA VAL A 38 -10.97 -1.81 0.99
C VAL A 38 -10.21 -1.06 2.07
N LYS A 39 -10.94 -0.73 3.12
CA LYS A 39 -10.46 -0.12 4.34
C LYS A 39 -9.45 -1.06 4.98
N GLU A 40 -8.23 -0.57 5.24
CA GLU A 40 -7.25 -1.32 6.01
C GLU A 40 -7.82 -1.49 7.42
N MET A 41 -8.16 -2.73 7.77
CA MET A 41 -8.63 -3.06 9.10
C MET A 41 -7.46 -3.55 9.94
N VAL A 42 -7.34 -3.02 11.16
CA VAL A 42 -6.37 -3.44 12.15
C VAL A 42 -7.11 -4.13 13.29
N SER A 43 -6.50 -5.15 13.88
CA SER A 43 -7.05 -5.80 15.06
C SER A 43 -6.74 -4.99 16.31
N CYS A 44 -7.74 -4.79 17.16
CA CYS A 44 -7.53 -4.24 18.49
C CYS A 44 -6.77 -5.25 19.35
N CYS A 45 -5.65 -4.84 19.97
CA CYS A 45 -4.83 -5.71 20.80
C CYS A 45 -5.54 -6.14 22.11
N SER A 46 -6.54 -5.38 22.57
CA SER A 46 -7.25 -5.66 23.83
C SER A 46 -8.47 -6.57 23.67
N CYS A 47 -9.28 -6.37 22.62
CA CYS A 47 -10.55 -7.08 22.44
C CYS A 47 -10.64 -7.95 21.19
N GLY A 48 -9.62 -7.92 20.32
CA GLY A 48 -9.58 -8.72 19.09
C GLY A 48 -10.56 -8.28 18.00
N VAL A 49 -11.33 -7.20 18.21
CA VAL A 49 -12.23 -6.65 17.20
C VAL A 49 -11.44 -5.99 16.07
N PHE A 50 -11.83 -6.24 14.83
CA PHE A 50 -11.30 -5.57 13.65
C PHE A 50 -11.95 -4.20 13.50
N ILE A 51 -11.12 -3.16 13.48
CA ILE A 51 -11.52 -1.76 13.35
C ILE A 51 -10.77 -1.14 12.19
N ASP A 52 -11.36 -0.10 11.59
CA ASP A 52 -10.70 0.67 10.54
C ASP A 52 -9.43 1.30 11.10
N LYS A 53 -8.32 1.24 10.36
CA LYS A 53 -7.05 1.84 10.78
C LYS A 53 -7.16 3.34 11.02
N ASN A 54 -8.10 4.01 10.36
CA ASN A 54 -8.35 5.44 10.57
C ASN A 54 -9.11 5.72 11.88
N ASP A 55 -9.94 4.78 12.33
CA ASP A 55 -10.72 4.87 13.57
C ASP A 55 -9.98 4.21 14.76
N ALA A 56 -8.81 3.63 14.51
CA ALA A 56 -7.99 2.95 15.51
C ALA A 56 -7.05 3.92 16.22
N ILE A 57 -7.03 3.85 17.55
CA ILE A 57 -6.14 4.68 18.37
C ILE A 57 -4.78 3.96 18.47
N LYS A 58 -3.72 4.57 17.91
CA LYS A 58 -2.36 4.05 18.02
C LYS A 58 -1.74 4.48 19.36
N LYS A 59 -1.39 3.53 20.23
CA LYS A 59 -0.60 3.75 21.46
C LYS A 59 0.55 2.74 21.50
N SER A 60 1.79 3.22 21.69
CA SER A 60 2.98 2.37 21.89
C SER A 60 3.13 1.23 20.88
N ASP A 61 2.88 1.56 19.60
CA ASP A 61 2.94 0.64 18.45
C ASP A 61 1.84 -0.43 18.35
N GLN A 62 0.86 -0.40 19.25
CA GLN A 62 -0.34 -1.24 19.21
C GLN A 62 -1.58 -0.41 18.85
N TYR A 63 -2.55 -1.06 18.18
CA TYR A 63 -3.83 -0.46 17.79
C TYR A 63 -4.92 -0.85 18.78
N TYR A 64 -5.70 0.14 19.23
CA TYR A 64 -6.77 -0.05 20.20
C TYR A 64 -8.11 0.50 19.71
N CYS A 65 -9.18 -0.11 20.22
CA CYS A 65 -10.56 0.26 19.93
C CYS A 65 -10.99 1.51 20.71
N GLU A 66 -11.91 2.32 20.16
CA GLU A 66 -12.45 3.52 20.84
C GLU A 66 -13.28 3.21 22.10
N LYS A 67 -13.61 1.94 22.37
CA LYS A 67 -14.33 1.59 23.59
C LYS A 67 -13.47 1.94 24.79
N LYS A 68 -14.06 2.63 25.76
CA LYS A 68 -13.39 3.07 27.00
C LYS A 68 -12.72 1.92 27.74
N GLU A 69 -13.27 0.71 27.66
CA GLU A 69 -12.76 -0.53 28.26
C GLU A 69 -11.43 -1.01 27.63
N CYS A 70 -11.22 -0.77 26.33
CA CYS A 70 -9.97 -1.03 25.61
C CYS A 70 -8.90 0.03 25.95
N LEU A 71 -9.33 1.28 26.17
CA LEU A 71 -8.44 2.42 26.40
C LEU A 71 -7.98 2.54 27.85
N SER A 72 -8.76 2.02 28.80
CA SER A 72 -8.46 2.04 30.25
C SER A 72 -7.56 0.90 30.71
N ASN A 73 -7.35 -0.12 29.87
CA ASN A 73 -6.42 -1.24 30.13
C ASN A 73 -5.04 -1.03 29.48
N VAL A 74 -4.73 0.19 29.03
CA VAL A 74 -3.45 0.59 28.42
C VAL A 74 -2.82 1.74 29.18
#